data_AF-A0A6V7VAQ8-F1
#
_entry.id   AF-A0A6V7VAQ8-F1
#
_cell.length_a   1.000
_cell.length_b   1.000
_cell.length_c   1.000
_cell.angle_alpha   90.00
_cell.angle_beta   90.00
_cell.angle_gamma   90.00
#
_symmetry.space_group_name_H-M   'P 1'
#
loop_
_entity.id
_entity.type
_entity.pdbx_description
1 polymer ?
#
loop_
_entity_poly.entity_id
_entity_poly.type
_entity_poly.pdbx_seq_one_letter_code
_entity_poly.pdbx_strand_id
1 'polypeptide(L)'
;MARTNKPSIIFIDEVDSLCSSRSDNESESARRIKTEFLVQMQGVGHDMEGILVLGATNIPWVLDAAIRRRFEKRIYIPLPDTNARKDMFKLHIGDTHTSLTEADFKELAVKTEGYSGHDISMVVRDALMQPVRKVQDATHFKRVSGPSPLDAKLIVHDLLTPCSPGDAGAIEMSWLDVPSDKLSEPVISMNDMIKSLMSTKPTVNAADLHKLDEFKKDFGQEG
;
A
#
# COMPACT_ATOMS: atom_id res chain seq x y z
N MET A 1 5.75 17.41 -26.52
CA MET A 1 4.45 17.29 -25.84
C MET A 1 4.42 18.07 -24.52
N ALA A 2 5.27 17.79 -23.53
CA ALA A 2 5.30 18.60 -22.29
C ALA A 2 5.56 20.09 -22.56
N ARG A 3 6.48 20.42 -23.46
CA ARG A 3 6.79 21.81 -23.86
C ARG A 3 5.64 22.57 -24.52
N THR A 4 4.71 21.87 -25.18
CA THR A 4 3.56 22.50 -25.86
C THR A 4 2.36 22.67 -24.93
N ASN A 5 2.34 21.96 -23.79
CA ASN A 5 1.22 21.89 -22.85
C ASN A 5 1.63 22.44 -21.48
N LYS A 6 2.39 23.54 -21.45
CA LYS A 6 2.78 24.19 -20.19
C LYS A 6 1.54 24.76 -19.47
N PRO A 7 1.42 24.67 -18.13
CA PRO A 7 2.35 23.99 -17.21
C PRO A 7 2.20 22.46 -17.25
N SER A 8 3.31 21.74 -17.15
CA SER A 8 3.35 20.27 -17.25
C SER A 8 4.23 19.65 -16.16
N ILE A 9 3.84 18.48 -15.67
CA ILE A 9 4.64 17.66 -14.75
C ILE A 9 5.02 16.36 -15.46
N ILE A 10 6.30 16.00 -15.43
CA ILE A 10 6.83 14.74 -15.93
C ILE A 10 7.20 13.90 -14.69
N PHE A 11 6.55 12.76 -14.51
CA PHE A 11 6.87 11.81 -13.45
C PHE A 11 7.58 10.59 -14.04
N ILE A 12 8.70 10.22 -13.43
CA ILE A 12 9.52 9.07 -13.81
C ILE A 12 9.68 8.20 -12.57
N ASP A 13 8.97 7.07 -12.57
CA ASP A 13 9.15 6.06 -11.53
C ASP A 13 10.41 5.23 -11.81
N GLU A 14 11.02 4.71 -10.74
CA GLU A 14 12.25 3.90 -10.81
C GLU A 14 13.33 4.51 -11.71
N VAL A 15 13.64 5.80 -11.52
CA VAL A 15 14.58 6.55 -12.37
C VAL A 15 15.98 5.92 -12.39
N ASP A 16 16.33 5.17 -11.35
CA ASP A 16 17.55 4.37 -11.25
C ASP A 16 17.68 3.28 -12.33
N SER A 17 16.58 2.75 -12.84
CA SER A 17 16.57 1.77 -13.94
C SER A 17 17.17 2.36 -15.23
N LEU A 18 16.96 3.65 -15.48
CA LEU A 18 17.47 4.38 -16.64
C LEU A 18 18.79 5.10 -16.38
N CYS A 19 19.03 5.47 -15.11
CA CYS A 19 20.06 6.45 -14.73
C CYS A 19 21.13 5.88 -13.80
N SER A 20 21.28 4.56 -13.73
CA SER A 20 22.32 3.90 -12.95
C SER A 20 23.74 4.25 -13.43
N SER A 21 24.69 4.16 -12.51
CA SER A 21 26.12 4.36 -12.78
C SER A 21 26.61 3.39 -13.86
N ARG A 22 27.51 3.86 -14.72
CA ARG A 22 28.01 3.08 -15.86
C ARG A 22 28.56 1.73 -15.39
N SER A 23 28.00 0.65 -15.94
CA SER A 23 28.56 -0.69 -15.83
C SER A 23 29.15 -1.10 -17.18
N ASP A 24 30.23 -1.89 -17.16
CA ASP A 24 30.89 -2.34 -18.40
C ASP A 24 29.96 -3.17 -19.31
N ASN A 25 28.89 -3.75 -18.76
CA ASN A 25 27.87 -4.51 -19.48
C ASN A 25 26.64 -3.69 -19.91
N GLU A 26 26.65 -2.36 -19.78
CA GLU A 26 25.52 -1.52 -20.17
C GLU A 26 25.36 -1.46 -21.71
N SER A 27 24.16 -1.76 -22.20
CA SER A 27 23.80 -1.69 -23.62
C SER A 27 24.03 -0.29 -24.21
N GLU A 28 24.52 -0.22 -25.45
CA GLU A 28 24.72 1.05 -26.16
C GLU A 28 23.42 1.85 -26.27
N SER A 29 22.29 1.17 -26.43
CA SER A 29 20.96 1.79 -26.45
C SER A 29 20.62 2.49 -25.14
N ALA A 30 20.93 1.88 -23.99
CA ALA A 30 20.71 2.49 -22.67
C ALA A 30 21.57 3.75 -22.49
N ARG A 31 22.83 3.73 -22.95
CA ARG A 31 23.70 4.91 -22.93
C ARG A 31 23.16 6.06 -23.79
N ARG A 32 22.61 5.76 -24.97
CA ARG A 32 21.99 6.77 -25.85
C ARG A 32 20.76 7.38 -25.19
N ILE A 33 19.88 6.57 -24.58
CA ILE A 33 18.69 7.05 -23.86
C ILE A 33 19.09 7.95 -22.69
N LYS A 34 20.07 7.55 -21.88
CA LYS A 34 20.58 8.33 -20.75
C LYS A 34 21.16 9.68 -21.19
N THR A 35 21.89 9.68 -22.30
CA THR A 35 22.46 10.91 -22.89
C THR A 35 21.36 11.84 -23.37
N GLU A 36 20.36 11.31 -24.09
CA GLU A 36 19.22 12.10 -24.56
C GLU A 36 18.44 12.69 -23.40
N PHE A 37 18.18 11.89 -22.36
CA PHE A 37 17.50 12.34 -21.15
C PHE A 37 18.23 13.51 -20.48
N LEU A 38 19.56 13.42 -20.31
CA LEU A 38 20.39 14.50 -19.76
C LEU A 38 20.34 15.77 -20.62
N VAL A 39 20.38 15.64 -21.95
CA VAL A 39 20.28 16.78 -22.89
C VAL A 39 18.93 17.48 -22.73
N GLN A 40 17.84 16.71 -22.61
CA GLN A 40 16.50 17.28 -22.41
C GLN A 40 16.36 17.99 -21.06
N MET A 41 16.95 17.43 -19.99
CA MET A 41 16.99 18.09 -18.67
C MET A 41 17.83 19.37 -18.65
N GLN A 42 18.80 19.50 -19.56
CA GLN A 42 19.65 20.70 -19.65
C GLN A 42 18.98 21.84 -20.42
N GLY A 43 17.86 21.57 -21.12
CA GLY A 43 17.11 22.60 -21.86
C GLY A 43 17.87 23.18 -23.05
N VAL A 44 18.83 22.45 -23.64
CA VAL A 44 19.62 22.97 -24.77
C VAL A 44 18.68 23.28 -25.95
N GLY A 45 18.58 24.57 -26.31
CA GLY A 45 17.74 25.06 -27.41
C GLY A 45 16.26 25.27 -27.09
N HIS A 46 15.79 25.03 -25.85
CA HIS A 46 14.38 25.15 -25.50
C HIS A 46 14.15 25.57 -24.04
N ASP A 47 13.16 26.43 -23.84
CA ASP A 47 12.73 26.88 -22.52
C ASP A 47 12.03 25.77 -21.71
N MET A 48 12.57 25.48 -20.52
CA MET A 48 12.06 24.53 -19.52
C MET A 48 11.08 25.16 -18.52
N GLU A 49 10.84 26.48 -18.60
CA GLU A 49 9.92 27.19 -17.71
C GLU A 49 8.53 26.56 -17.76
N GLY A 50 7.89 26.38 -16.60
CA GLY A 50 6.58 25.73 -16.50
C GLY A 50 6.60 24.20 -16.67
N ILE A 51 7.77 23.54 -16.68
CA ILE A 51 7.88 22.07 -16.68
C ILE A 51 8.59 21.62 -15.41
N LEU A 52 7.93 20.76 -14.63
CA LEU A 52 8.52 20.12 -13.44
C LEU A 52 8.82 18.65 -13.75
N VAL A 53 10.04 18.20 -13.44
CA VAL A 53 10.43 16.78 -13.54
C VAL A 53 10.53 16.19 -12.14
N LEU A 54 9.78 15.13 -11.89
CA LEU A 54 9.78 14.35 -10.65
C LEU A 54 10.32 12.95 -10.94
N GLY A 55 11.37 12.56 -10.22
CA GLY A 55 11.94 11.21 -10.28
C GLY A 55 11.75 10.49 -8.94
N ALA A 56 11.31 9.24 -8.97
CA ALA A 56 11.25 8.37 -7.80
C ALA A 56 12.29 7.24 -7.91
N THR A 57 12.93 6.89 -6.79
CA THR A 57 13.94 5.82 -6.70
C THR A 57 14.01 5.28 -5.28
N ASN A 58 14.18 3.97 -5.14
CA ASN A 58 14.45 3.32 -3.84
C ASN A 58 15.95 3.15 -3.55
N ILE A 59 16.81 3.27 -4.58
CA ILE A 59 18.25 3.01 -4.47
C ILE A 59 19.10 4.20 -4.96
N PRO A 60 18.96 5.40 -4.37
CA PRO A 60 19.54 6.63 -4.92
C PRO A 60 21.07 6.64 -5.05
N TRP A 61 21.79 5.77 -4.33
CA TRP A 61 23.24 5.61 -4.44
C TRP A 61 23.71 5.01 -5.77
N VAL A 62 22.85 4.32 -6.52
CA VAL A 62 23.24 3.79 -7.84
C VAL A 62 23.17 4.85 -8.92
N LEU A 63 22.50 5.98 -8.67
CA LEU A 63 22.32 7.03 -9.67
C LEU A 63 23.64 7.65 -10.10
N ASP A 64 23.81 7.79 -11.41
CA ASP A 64 24.95 8.47 -12.00
C ASP A 64 25.07 9.91 -11.48
N ALA A 65 26.32 10.34 -11.22
CA ALA A 65 26.58 11.66 -10.66
C ALA A 65 26.06 12.81 -11.53
N ALA A 66 26.02 12.65 -12.86
CA ALA A 66 25.49 13.67 -13.77
C ALA A 66 23.97 13.84 -13.61
N ILE A 67 23.23 12.73 -13.50
CA ILE A 67 21.77 12.74 -13.30
C ILE A 67 21.44 13.32 -11.92
N ARG A 68 22.15 12.86 -10.88
CA ARG A 68 21.95 13.34 -9.52
C ARG A 68 22.17 14.86 -9.37
N ARG A 69 23.08 15.44 -10.14
CA ARG A 69 23.29 16.91 -10.21
C ARG A 69 22.17 17.66 -10.93
N ARG A 70 21.37 17.00 -11.77
CA ARG A 70 20.21 17.60 -12.45
C ARG A 70 18.93 17.54 -11.62
N PHE A 71 18.89 16.65 -10.63
CA PHE A 71 17.88 16.70 -9.56
C PHE A 71 18.39 17.57 -8.41
N GLU A 72 18.15 18.88 -8.55
CA GLU A 72 18.59 19.93 -7.62
C GLU A 72 17.87 19.82 -6.26
N LYS A 73 16.57 19.52 -6.26
CA LYS A 73 15.80 19.28 -5.03
C LYS A 73 15.59 17.79 -4.80
N ARG A 74 15.91 17.33 -3.58
CA ARG A 74 15.83 15.92 -3.19
C ARG A 74 15.00 15.79 -1.93
N ILE A 75 13.85 15.13 -2.04
CA ILE A 75 12.93 14.94 -0.92
C ILE A 75 13.05 13.50 -0.45
N TYR A 76 13.45 13.31 0.80
CA TYR A 76 13.46 11.99 1.44
C TYR A 76 12.05 11.67 1.94
N ILE A 77 11.52 10.52 1.53
CA ILE A 77 10.23 10.00 2.00
C ILE A 77 10.52 8.90 3.04
N PRO A 78 10.36 9.17 4.35
CA PRO A 78 10.62 8.18 5.39
C PRO A 78 9.51 7.14 5.46
N LEU A 79 9.77 6.06 6.21
CA LEU A 79 8.71 5.17 6.68
C LEU A 79 7.68 5.96 7.53
N PRO A 80 6.39 5.58 7.48
CA PRO A 80 5.34 6.27 8.22
C PRO A 80 5.56 6.18 9.73
N ASP A 81 5.29 7.27 10.44
CA ASP A 81 5.26 7.28 11.90
C ASP A 81 4.01 6.57 12.46
N THR A 82 3.93 6.42 13.77
CA THR A 82 2.81 5.71 14.42
C THR A 82 1.44 6.33 14.11
N ASN A 83 1.33 7.66 14.00
CA ASN A 83 0.05 8.29 13.69
C ASN A 83 -0.31 8.08 12.21
N ALA A 84 0.66 8.23 11.31
CA ALA A 84 0.49 7.94 9.89
C ALA A 84 0.08 6.48 9.65
N ARG A 85 0.69 5.51 10.35
CA ARG A 85 0.30 4.09 10.26
C ARG A 85 -1.13 3.85 10.73
N LYS A 86 -1.54 4.48 11.83
CA LYS A 86 -2.92 4.44 12.34
C LYS A 86 -3.91 4.94 11.28
N ASP A 87 -3.60 6.07 10.65
CA ASP A 87 -4.46 6.66 9.61
C ASP A 87 -4.46 5.79 8.34
N MET A 88 -3.33 5.18 7.97
CA MET A 88 -3.25 4.21 6.87
C MET A 88 -4.12 2.98 7.12
N PHE A 89 -4.16 2.43 8.34
CA PHE A 89 -5.06 1.31 8.67
C PHE A 89 -6.53 1.70 8.47
N LYS A 90 -6.93 2.87 8.96
CA LYS A 90 -8.30 3.37 8.75
C LYS A 90 -8.62 3.60 7.27
N LEU A 91 -7.69 4.22 6.55
CA LEU A 91 -7.83 4.51 5.13
C LEU A 91 -8.02 3.23 4.32
N HIS A 92 -7.23 2.20 4.59
CA HIS A 92 -7.30 0.94 3.84
C HIS A 92 -8.51 0.06 4.20
N ILE A 93 -9.08 0.22 5.40
CA ILE A 93 -10.35 -0.43 5.76
C ILE A 93 -11.53 0.26 5.08
N GLY A 94 -11.47 1.59 4.95
CA GLY A 94 -12.51 2.40 4.31
C GLY A 94 -13.86 2.23 5.01
N ASP A 95 -14.91 2.04 4.21
CA ASP A 95 -16.29 1.91 4.69
C ASP A 95 -16.69 0.46 5.05
N THR A 96 -15.71 -0.46 5.07
CA THR A 96 -15.98 -1.87 5.37
C THR A 96 -16.44 -2.00 6.83
N HIS A 97 -17.48 -2.80 7.07
CA HIS A 97 -18.02 -2.99 8.41
C HIS A 97 -17.02 -3.79 9.29
N THR A 98 -16.55 -3.16 10.37
CA THR A 98 -15.60 -3.75 11.30
C THR A 98 -16.03 -3.54 12.75
N SER A 99 -15.56 -4.42 13.63
CA SER A 99 -15.70 -4.23 15.09
C SER A 99 -14.49 -3.51 15.71
N LEU A 100 -13.61 -2.94 14.89
CA LEU A 100 -12.41 -2.26 15.34
C LEU A 100 -12.74 -0.90 15.96
N THR A 101 -12.12 -0.64 17.09
CA THR A 101 -12.22 0.61 17.83
C THR A 101 -11.02 1.52 17.58
N GLU A 102 -11.12 2.77 18.00
CA GLU A 102 -10.01 3.72 17.95
C GLU A 102 -8.75 3.23 18.70
N ALA A 103 -8.95 2.47 19.77
CA ALA A 103 -7.88 1.86 20.55
C ALA A 103 -7.18 0.74 19.77
N ASP A 104 -7.95 -0.07 19.02
CA ASP A 104 -7.39 -1.14 18.18
C ASP A 104 -6.50 -0.57 17.07
N PHE A 105 -6.92 0.51 16.41
CA PHE A 105 -6.10 1.19 15.41
C PHE A 105 -4.79 1.71 15.98
N LYS A 106 -4.82 2.24 17.21
CA LYS A 106 -3.61 2.69 17.91
C LYS A 106 -2.70 1.52 18.24
N GLU A 107 -3.26 0.39 18.68
CA GLU A 107 -2.49 -0.82 18.95
C GLU A 107 -1.84 -1.39 17.69
N LEU A 108 -2.58 -1.48 16.58
CA LEU A 108 -2.05 -1.92 15.28
C LEU A 108 -0.89 -1.04 14.83
N ALA A 109 -1.02 0.27 14.97
CA ALA A 109 0.04 1.21 14.62
C ALA A 109 1.32 1.03 15.45
N VAL A 110 1.19 0.68 16.74
CA VAL A 110 2.34 0.38 17.60
C VAL A 110 3.00 -0.94 17.20
N LYS A 111 2.21 -1.99 16.88
CA LYS A 111 2.74 -3.30 16.47
C LYS A 111 3.41 -3.32 15.09
N THR A 112 3.20 -2.28 14.29
CA THR A 112 3.66 -2.18 12.90
C THR A 112 4.83 -1.21 12.72
N GLU A 113 5.64 -1.02 13.76
CA GLU A 113 6.87 -0.27 13.64
C GLU A 113 7.77 -0.85 12.52
N GLY A 114 8.27 0.03 11.65
CA GLY A 114 9.08 -0.35 10.49
C GLY A 114 8.29 -0.79 9.25
N TYR A 115 6.95 -0.85 9.32
CA TYR A 115 6.12 -1.20 8.16
C TYR A 115 6.02 -0.02 7.20
N SER A 116 6.13 -0.32 5.91
CA SER A 116 5.80 0.62 4.84
C SER A 116 4.28 0.72 4.64
N GLY A 117 3.82 1.73 3.89
CA GLY A 117 2.42 1.81 3.48
C GLY A 117 1.97 0.59 2.66
N HIS A 118 2.88 -0.01 1.88
CA HIS A 118 2.60 -1.25 1.15
C HIS A 118 2.34 -2.42 2.11
N ASP A 119 3.18 -2.57 3.14
CA ASP A 119 3.03 -3.66 4.13
C ASP A 119 1.69 -3.54 4.87
N ILE A 120 1.30 -2.32 5.28
CA ILE A 120 0.00 -2.07 5.93
C ILE A 120 -1.15 -2.40 4.98
N SER A 121 -1.06 -2.02 3.71
CA SER A 121 -2.06 -2.39 2.70
C SER A 121 -2.21 -3.91 2.55
N MET A 122 -1.11 -4.66 2.62
CA MET A 122 -1.14 -6.13 2.58
C MET A 122 -1.83 -6.72 3.80
N VAL A 123 -1.50 -6.23 5.00
CA VAL A 123 -2.15 -6.67 6.25
C VAL A 123 -3.66 -6.44 6.18
N VAL A 124 -4.09 -5.24 5.79
CA VAL A 124 -5.53 -4.93 5.71
C VAL A 124 -6.21 -5.78 4.64
N ARG A 125 -5.58 -5.96 3.48
CA ARG A 125 -6.15 -6.78 2.39
C ARG A 125 -6.33 -8.24 2.78
N ASP A 126 -5.36 -8.83 3.48
CA ASP A 126 -5.49 -10.21 3.95
C ASP A 126 -6.50 -10.32 5.10
N ALA A 127 -6.62 -9.32 5.97
CA ALA A 127 -7.66 -9.25 6.99
C ALA A 127 -9.08 -9.11 6.38
N LEU A 128 -9.24 -8.32 5.31
CA LEU A 128 -10.49 -8.17 4.56
C LEU A 128 -10.96 -9.50 3.93
N MET A 129 -10.05 -10.44 3.69
CA MET A 129 -10.39 -11.78 3.18
C MET A 129 -10.77 -12.78 4.28
N GLN A 130 -10.58 -12.45 5.57
CA GLN A 130 -10.90 -13.36 6.66
C GLN A 130 -12.40 -13.69 6.75
N PRO A 131 -13.34 -12.74 6.59
CA PRO A 131 -14.77 -13.07 6.53
C PRO A 131 -15.12 -14.06 5.42
N VAL A 132 -14.55 -13.87 4.22
CA VAL A 132 -14.77 -14.75 3.07
C VAL A 132 -14.29 -16.16 3.38
N ARG A 133 -13.08 -16.30 3.93
CA ARG A 133 -12.52 -17.61 4.35
C ARG A 133 -13.40 -18.27 5.42
N LYS A 134 -13.84 -17.51 6.44
CA LYS A 134 -14.74 -18.01 7.49
C LYS A 134 -16.07 -18.52 6.93
N VAL A 135 -16.64 -17.85 5.93
CA VAL A 135 -17.88 -18.30 5.27
C VAL A 135 -17.63 -19.55 4.44
N GLN A 136 -16.56 -19.59 3.65
CA GLN A 136 -16.24 -20.74 2.79
C GLN A 136 -15.93 -22.01 3.59
N ASP A 137 -15.21 -21.88 4.69
CA ASP A 137 -14.81 -23.00 5.55
C ASP A 137 -15.87 -23.35 6.62
N ALA A 138 -16.99 -22.62 6.66
CA ALA A 138 -18.06 -22.86 7.63
C ALA A 138 -18.78 -24.18 7.35
N THR A 139 -18.94 -24.98 8.39
CA THR A 139 -19.78 -26.20 8.39
C THR A 139 -21.14 -25.97 9.02
N HIS A 140 -21.29 -24.89 9.78
CA HIS A 140 -22.52 -24.56 10.51
C HIS A 140 -22.83 -23.07 10.37
N PHE A 141 -24.12 -22.76 10.25
CA PHE A 141 -24.65 -21.42 10.21
C PHE A 141 -25.74 -21.25 11.26
N LYS A 142 -25.90 -20.03 11.76
CA LYS A 142 -26.98 -19.68 12.69
C LYS A 142 -27.81 -18.53 12.15
N ARG A 143 -29.10 -18.53 12.49
CA ARG A 143 -30.02 -17.44 12.15
C ARG A 143 -29.75 -16.23 13.02
N VAL A 144 -29.60 -15.07 12.40
CA VAL A 144 -29.39 -13.79 13.07
C VAL A 144 -30.31 -12.72 12.50
N SER A 145 -30.56 -11.71 13.34
CA SER A 145 -31.26 -10.51 12.91
C SER A 145 -30.25 -9.42 12.55
N GLY A 146 -30.46 -8.76 11.42
CA GLY A 146 -29.54 -7.74 10.93
C GLY A 146 -30.14 -6.94 9.78
N PRO A 147 -29.43 -5.91 9.31
CA PRO A 147 -29.84 -5.14 8.14
C PRO A 147 -29.88 -6.02 6.88
N SER A 148 -30.89 -5.81 6.04
CA SER A 148 -30.99 -6.53 4.77
C SER A 148 -29.83 -6.16 3.84
N PRO A 149 -29.22 -7.13 3.14
CA PRO A 149 -28.20 -6.83 2.12
C PRO A 149 -28.70 -5.90 1.00
N LEU A 150 -30.01 -5.84 0.77
CA LEU A 150 -30.64 -5.03 -0.28
C LEU A 150 -31.04 -3.63 0.22
N ASP A 151 -31.37 -3.48 1.51
CA ASP A 151 -31.74 -2.22 2.13
C ASP A 151 -31.30 -2.18 3.59
N ALA A 152 -30.27 -1.38 3.88
CA ALA A 152 -29.70 -1.24 5.21
C ALA A 152 -30.68 -0.67 6.27
N LYS A 153 -31.80 -0.08 5.85
CA LYS A 153 -32.83 0.43 6.78
C LYS A 153 -33.82 -0.64 7.22
N LEU A 154 -33.90 -1.76 6.50
CA LEU A 154 -34.79 -2.86 6.81
C LEU A 154 -34.06 -3.91 7.64
N ILE A 155 -34.56 -4.18 8.85
CA ILE A 155 -34.07 -5.29 9.66
C ILE A 155 -34.81 -6.56 9.27
N VAL A 156 -34.05 -7.59 8.89
CA VAL A 156 -34.54 -8.94 8.60
C VAL A 156 -34.07 -9.90 9.71
N HIS A 157 -34.86 -10.93 9.98
CA HIS A 157 -34.65 -11.86 11.11
C HIS A 157 -34.20 -13.26 10.68
N ASP A 158 -33.92 -13.44 9.39
CA ASP A 158 -33.64 -14.73 8.77
C ASP A 158 -32.29 -14.78 8.04
N LEU A 159 -31.36 -13.90 8.41
CA LEU A 159 -29.99 -13.94 7.88
C LEU A 159 -29.22 -15.12 8.49
N LEU A 160 -28.26 -15.64 7.74
CA LEU A 160 -27.39 -16.73 8.14
C LEU A 160 -25.95 -16.23 8.25
N THR A 161 -25.34 -16.41 9.41
CA THR A 161 -23.92 -16.14 9.65
C THR A 161 -23.21 -17.44 10.04
N PRO A 162 -21.93 -17.63 9.64
CA PRO A 162 -21.12 -18.72 10.13
C PRO A 162 -21.09 -18.80 11.66
N CYS A 163 -21.13 -20.01 12.21
CA CYS A 163 -21.08 -20.24 13.66
C CYS A 163 -20.32 -21.52 14.01
N SER A 164 -20.04 -21.71 15.31
CA SER A 164 -19.42 -22.95 15.77
C SER A 164 -20.46 -24.09 15.82
N PRO A 165 -20.08 -25.36 15.63
CA PRO A 165 -21.01 -26.50 15.71
C PRO A 165 -21.73 -26.62 17.06
N GLY A 166 -21.10 -26.16 18.15
CA GLY A 166 -21.67 -26.19 19.49
C GLY A 166 -22.56 -24.98 19.84
N ASP A 167 -22.74 -24.03 18.94
CA ASP A 167 -23.56 -22.84 19.20
C ASP A 167 -25.05 -23.21 19.26
N ALA A 168 -25.79 -22.58 20.17
CA ALA A 168 -27.24 -22.76 20.24
C ALA A 168 -27.90 -22.27 18.94
N GLY A 169 -28.65 -23.15 18.28
CA GLY A 169 -29.27 -22.86 16.99
C GLY A 169 -28.33 -22.97 15.79
N ALA A 170 -27.17 -23.62 15.95
CA ALA A 170 -26.31 -24.02 14.84
C ALA A 170 -27.04 -25.02 13.94
N ILE A 171 -27.03 -24.75 12.64
CA ILE A 171 -27.58 -25.60 11.60
C ILE A 171 -26.42 -26.06 10.73
N GLU A 172 -26.24 -27.37 10.62
CA GLU A 172 -25.22 -27.96 9.75
C GLU A 172 -25.60 -27.72 8.28
N MET A 173 -24.80 -26.90 7.58
CA MET A 173 -24.96 -26.60 6.15
C MET A 173 -23.69 -25.93 5.60
N SER A 174 -23.50 -26.01 4.28
CA SER A 174 -22.39 -25.32 3.60
C SER A 174 -22.81 -23.93 3.13
N TRP A 175 -21.84 -23.06 2.85
CA TRP A 175 -22.11 -21.76 2.20
C TRP A 175 -22.83 -21.90 0.85
N LEU A 176 -22.67 -23.04 0.16
CA LEU A 176 -23.38 -23.34 -1.09
C LEU A 176 -24.91 -23.42 -0.91
N ASP A 177 -25.36 -23.76 0.30
CA ASP A 177 -26.78 -23.88 0.64
C ASP A 177 -27.37 -22.55 1.12
N VAL A 178 -26.54 -21.52 1.35
CA VAL A 178 -26.95 -20.20 1.85
C VAL A 178 -27.35 -19.30 0.68
N PRO A 179 -28.60 -18.81 0.63
CA PRO A 179 -29.01 -17.84 -0.39
C PRO A 179 -28.21 -16.55 -0.30
N SER A 180 -27.86 -15.95 -1.44
CA SER A 180 -27.01 -14.75 -1.50
C SER A 180 -27.65 -13.52 -0.84
N ASP A 181 -28.98 -13.45 -0.78
CA ASP A 181 -29.73 -12.39 -0.11
C ASP A 181 -29.90 -12.62 1.41
N LYS A 182 -29.45 -13.78 1.91
CA LYS A 182 -29.55 -14.18 3.32
C LYS A 182 -28.20 -14.30 4.01
N LEU A 183 -27.10 -14.22 3.29
CA LEU A 183 -25.77 -14.28 3.89
C LEU A 183 -25.49 -13.00 4.70
N SER A 184 -25.24 -13.18 5.99
CA SER A 184 -24.65 -12.15 6.85
C SER A 184 -23.18 -12.48 7.02
N GLU A 185 -22.32 -11.72 6.36
CA GLU A 185 -20.87 -11.86 6.49
C GLU A 185 -20.39 -11.44 7.88
N PRO A 186 -19.46 -12.20 8.49
CA PRO A 186 -18.90 -11.85 9.78
C PRO A 186 -18.03 -10.59 9.65
N VAL A 187 -18.14 -9.69 10.62
CA VAL A 187 -17.37 -8.44 10.62
C VAL A 187 -15.88 -8.70 10.85
N ILE A 188 -15.04 -7.81 10.34
CA ILE A 188 -13.59 -7.87 10.58
C ILE A 188 -13.32 -7.48 12.02
N SER A 189 -12.58 -8.34 12.72
CA SER A 189 -12.23 -8.18 14.12
C SER A 189 -10.73 -7.94 14.32
N MET A 190 -10.35 -7.48 15.52
CA MET A 190 -8.94 -7.32 15.87
C MET A 190 -8.15 -8.64 15.76
N ASN A 191 -8.79 -9.77 16.03
CA ASN A 191 -8.16 -11.09 15.85
C ASN A 191 -7.82 -11.38 14.38
N ASP A 192 -8.63 -10.90 13.44
CA ASP A 192 -8.37 -11.07 12.01
C ASP A 192 -7.17 -10.22 11.57
N MET A 193 -7.07 -8.99 12.10
CA MET A 193 -5.91 -8.12 11.91
C MET A 193 -4.64 -8.71 12.50
N ILE A 194 -4.69 -9.25 13.72
CA ILE A 194 -3.53 -9.90 14.36
C ILE A 194 -3.08 -11.13 13.58
N LYS A 195 -4.01 -11.96 13.10
CA LYS A 195 -3.68 -13.10 12.23
C LYS A 195 -2.94 -12.65 10.97
N SER A 196 -3.39 -11.57 10.35
CA SER A 196 -2.75 -11.01 9.16
C SER A 196 -1.38 -10.38 9.44
N LEU A 197 -1.20 -9.76 10.61
CA LEU A 197 0.10 -9.27 11.07
C LEU A 197 1.11 -10.39 11.31
N MET A 198 0.67 -11.57 11.77
CA MET A 198 1.58 -12.69 11.99
C MET A 198 2.09 -13.30 10.68
N SER A 199 1.32 -13.22 9.59
CA SER A 199 1.71 -13.73 8.28
C SER A 199 2.52 -12.72 7.46
N THR A 200 2.36 -11.42 7.71
CA THR A 200 3.01 -10.35 6.96
C THR A 200 4.28 -9.88 7.67
N LYS A 201 5.43 -9.93 6.99
CA LYS A 201 6.70 -9.37 7.50
C LYS A 201 6.95 -8.00 6.87
N PRO A 202 7.63 -7.06 7.57
CA PRO A 202 8.02 -5.79 6.98
C PRO A 202 8.98 -6.03 5.80
N THR A 203 8.74 -5.32 4.70
CA THR A 203 9.57 -5.45 3.49
C THR A 203 10.85 -4.64 3.57
N VAL A 204 10.87 -3.57 4.37
CA VAL A 204 12.04 -2.71 4.55
C VAL A 204 12.89 -3.17 5.73
N ASN A 205 14.16 -3.45 5.48
CA ASN A 205 15.10 -3.87 6.52
C ASN A 205 15.97 -2.69 7.02
N ALA A 206 16.64 -2.89 8.16
CA ALA A 206 17.49 -1.86 8.77
C ALA A 206 18.73 -1.51 7.93
N ALA A 207 19.23 -2.43 7.09
CA ALA A 207 20.39 -2.17 6.24
C ALA A 207 20.04 -1.20 5.10
N ASP A 208 18.83 -1.29 4.54
CA ASP A 208 18.33 -0.38 3.52
C ASP A 208 18.16 1.03 4.09
N LEU A 209 17.60 1.13 5.30
CA LEU A 209 17.49 2.41 6.01
C LEU A 209 18.86 3.03 6.30
N HIS A 210 19.84 2.22 6.71
CA HIS A 210 21.20 2.71 6.95
C HIS A 210 21.84 3.29 5.68
N LYS A 211 21.68 2.62 4.53
CA LYS A 211 22.18 3.13 3.24
C LYS A 211 21.49 4.44 2.83
N LEU A 212 20.19 4.55 3.08
CA LEU A 212 19.44 5.78 2.81
C LEU A 212 19.90 6.93 3.72
N ASP A 213 20.15 6.65 5.00
CA ASP A 213 20.66 7.64 5.95
C ASP A 213 22.09 8.10 5.61
N GLU A 214 22.95 7.18 5.18
CA GLU A 214 24.30 7.50 4.69
C GLU A 214 24.22 8.39 3.44
N PHE A 215 23.43 8.01 2.44
CA PHE A 215 23.21 8.83 1.25
C PHE A 215 22.66 10.22 1.59
N LYS A 216 21.72 10.30 2.54
CA LYS A 216 21.15 11.58 3.01
C LYS A 216 22.20 12.46 3.68
N LYS A 217 23.10 11.88 4.49
CA LYS A 217 24.19 12.61 5.15
C LYS A 217 25.19 13.15 4.14
N ASP A 218 25.54 12.34 3.14
CA ASP A 218 26.57 12.69 2.15
C ASP A 218 26.10 13.73 1.12
N PHE A 219 24.82 13.65 0.71
CA PHE A 219 24.31 14.43 -0.43
C PHE A 219 23.20 15.43 -0.07
N GLY A 220 22.77 15.48 1.19
CA GLY A 220 21.79 16.44 1.71
C GLY A 220 20.39 16.35 1.06
N GLN A 221 19.52 17.28 1.44
CA GLN A 221 18.19 17.49 0.81
C GLN A 221 18.17 18.67 -0.17
N GLU A 222 19.21 19.51 -0.13
CA GLU A 222 19.45 20.59 -1.08
C GLU A 222 20.70 20.23 -1.88
N GLY A 223 20.52 20.01 -3.18
CA GLY A 223 21.62 19.96 -4.15
C GLY A 223 22.07 21.34 -4.56
#